data_AF-A0A117LZF7-F1
#
_entry.id   AF-A0A117LZF7-F1
#
_cell.length_a   1.000
_cell.length_b   1.000
_cell.length_c   1.000
_cell.angle_alpha   90.00
_cell.angle_beta   90.00
_cell.angle_gamma   90.00
#
_symmetry.space_group_name_H-M   'P 1'
#
loop_
_entity.id
_entity.type
_entity.pdbx_description
1 polymer ?
#
loop_
_entity_poly.entity_id
_entity_poly.type
_entity_poly.pdbx_seq_one_letter_code
_entity_poly.pdbx_strand_id
1 'polypeptide(L)'
;MIDLTTFTEEKKIEVGTNPNTVQVDSQGDIYLSVTGNYGDEPATFKVIRSGSSTAETIAGIGSPQKFVISDNKAYIITGAYQQPYKLVVYDCLEEEIIADNFISDGTGIAIMYNVSVDPLTGDLFLTSTDYMNPGDLYWFDKSGKLKKRLSAVGINPSVVLVQN
;
A
#
# COMPACT_ATOMS: atom_id res chain seq x y z
N MET A 1 3.39 -19.28 -8.41
CA MET A 1 3.23 -19.32 -9.87
C MET A 1 2.21 -20.38 -10.20
N ILE A 2 1.20 -20.02 -10.99
CA ILE A 2 0.12 -20.91 -11.41
C ILE A 2 0.16 -20.96 -12.94
N ASP A 3 0.16 -22.16 -13.52
CA ASP A 3 -0.12 -22.33 -14.95
C ASP A 3 -1.62 -22.09 -15.17
N LEU A 4 -1.97 -21.09 -15.96
CA LEU A 4 -3.36 -20.70 -16.22
C LEU A 4 -4.09 -21.68 -17.16
N THR A 5 -3.36 -22.53 -17.88
CA THR A 5 -3.92 -23.56 -18.77
C THR A 5 -4.41 -24.75 -17.95
N THR A 6 -3.60 -25.19 -16.99
CA THR A 6 -3.86 -26.38 -16.18
C THR A 6 -4.46 -26.06 -14.81
N PHE A 7 -4.40 -24.79 -14.38
CA PHE A 7 -4.74 -24.33 -13.02
C PHE A 7 -3.95 -25.06 -11.93
N THR A 8 -2.69 -25.43 -12.21
CA THR A 8 -1.81 -26.08 -11.24
C THR A 8 -0.75 -25.13 -10.69
N GLU A 9 -0.41 -25.28 -9.42
CA GLU A 9 0.74 -24.60 -8.83
C GLU A 9 2.04 -25.21 -9.36
N GLU A 10 2.87 -24.39 -10.00
CA GLU A 10 4.16 -24.81 -10.52
C GLU A 10 5.31 -24.51 -9.56
N LYS A 11 5.20 -23.39 -8.85
CA LYS A 11 6.31 -22.87 -8.03
C LYS A 11 5.81 -21.94 -6.93
N LYS A 12 6.50 -21.98 -5.78
CA LYS A 12 6.39 -21.01 -4.69
C LYS A 12 7.61 -20.11 -4.66
N ILE A 13 7.40 -18.84 -4.31
CA ILE A 13 8.46 -17.88 -4.00
C ILE A 13 8.31 -17.54 -2.52
N GLU A 14 9.37 -17.74 -1.75
CA GLU A 14 9.39 -17.37 -0.34
C GLU A 14 9.57 -15.87 -0.20
N VAL A 15 8.66 -15.23 0.53
CA VAL A 15 8.61 -13.77 0.68
C VAL A 15 8.68 -13.31 2.13
N GLY A 16 8.65 -14.22 3.10
CA GLY A 16 8.60 -13.93 4.53
C GLY A 16 7.20 -14.07 5.14
N THR A 17 7.09 -13.84 6.44
CA THR A 17 5.88 -14.10 7.23
C THR A 17 4.82 -13.02 7.08
N ASN A 18 3.56 -13.46 6.95
CA ASN A 18 2.38 -12.59 6.78
C ASN A 18 2.50 -11.64 5.57
N PRO A 19 2.64 -12.17 4.34
CA PRO A 19 2.48 -11.36 3.14
C PRO A 19 1.08 -10.77 3.10
N ASN A 20 0.98 -9.50 2.72
CA ASN A 20 -0.25 -8.73 2.80
C ASN A 20 -0.71 -8.27 1.41
N THR A 21 -0.31 -7.08 0.98
CA THR A 21 -0.75 -6.53 -0.30
C THR A 21 0.22 -6.91 -1.40
N VAL A 22 -0.27 -7.18 -2.60
CA VAL A 22 0.52 -7.46 -3.80
C VAL A 22 0.04 -6.55 -4.92
N GLN A 23 0.96 -5.90 -5.63
CA GLN A 23 0.69 -5.03 -6.77
C GLN A 23 1.76 -5.26 -7.85
N VAL A 24 1.46 -4.86 -9.08
CA VAL A 24 2.39 -4.95 -10.22
C VAL A 24 2.55 -3.57 -10.84
N ASP A 25 3.76 -3.25 -11.26
CA ASP A 25 4.04 -2.03 -12.03
C ASP A 25 3.93 -2.28 -13.54
N SER A 26 4.32 -1.29 -14.35
CA SER A 26 4.33 -1.42 -15.81
C SER A 26 5.49 -2.26 -16.37
N GLN A 27 6.54 -2.52 -15.58
CA GLN A 27 7.69 -3.36 -15.97
C GLN A 27 7.44 -4.85 -15.69
N GLY A 28 6.36 -5.17 -14.97
CA GLY A 28 5.99 -6.52 -14.56
C GLY A 28 6.64 -6.93 -13.24
N ASP A 29 7.25 -5.98 -12.52
CA ASP A 29 7.79 -6.21 -11.19
C ASP A 29 6.63 -6.31 -10.19
N ILE A 30 6.70 -7.31 -9.32
CA ILE A 30 5.66 -7.59 -8.32
C ILE A 30 6.12 -7.04 -6.99
N TYR A 31 5.41 -6.04 -6.49
CA TYR A 31 5.67 -5.44 -5.18
C TYR A 31 4.77 -6.07 -4.13
N LEU A 32 5.26 -6.18 -2.91
CA LEU A 32 4.51 -6.74 -1.80
C LEU A 32 4.90 -6.14 -0.44
N SER A 33 3.90 -5.98 0.41
CA SER A 33 4.11 -5.70 1.83
C SER A 33 4.08 -6.99 2.64
N VAL A 34 5.03 -7.12 3.56
CA VAL A 34 5.16 -8.26 4.47
C VAL A 34 5.15 -7.69 5.87
N THR A 35 4.18 -8.08 6.70
CA THR A 35 4.01 -7.47 8.03
C THR A 35 4.88 -8.12 9.10
N GLY A 36 5.58 -9.21 8.78
CA GLY A 36 6.39 -9.95 9.73
C GLY A 36 5.53 -10.62 10.81
N ASN A 37 6.16 -10.96 11.94
CA ASN A 37 5.50 -11.69 13.03
C ASN A 37 5.31 -10.86 14.32
N TYR A 38 5.49 -9.54 14.23
CA TYR A 38 5.42 -8.60 15.38
C TYR A 38 6.46 -8.87 16.48
N GLY A 39 7.48 -9.67 16.20
CA GLY A 39 8.59 -10.02 17.09
C GLY A 39 9.93 -9.91 16.37
N ASP A 40 10.55 -11.07 16.13
CA ASP A 40 11.88 -11.24 15.56
C ASP A 40 11.95 -11.15 14.03
N GLU A 41 10.83 -11.34 13.33
CA GLU A 41 10.75 -11.10 11.89
C GLU A 41 10.14 -9.72 11.61
N PRO A 42 10.95 -8.72 11.19
CA PRO A 42 10.46 -7.38 10.96
C PRO A 42 9.60 -7.29 9.70
N ALA A 43 8.67 -6.34 9.70
CA ALA A 43 7.91 -5.97 8.52
C ALA A 43 8.84 -5.37 7.44
N THR A 44 8.62 -5.76 6.18
CA THR A 44 9.46 -5.37 5.04
C THR A 44 8.63 -5.11 3.79
N PHE A 45 9.05 -4.13 2.98
CA PHE A 45 8.53 -3.93 1.64
C PHE A 45 9.45 -4.66 0.66
N LYS A 46 8.88 -5.39 -0.29
CA LYS A 46 9.62 -6.30 -1.15
C LYS A 46 9.22 -6.16 -2.61
N VAL A 47 10.11 -6.58 -3.49
CA VAL A 47 9.88 -6.68 -4.93
C VAL A 47 10.36 -8.04 -5.43
N ILE A 48 9.60 -8.63 -6.36
CA ILE A 48 10.02 -9.77 -7.17
C ILE A 48 10.13 -9.23 -8.59
N ARG A 49 11.36 -9.17 -9.10
CA ARG A 49 11.62 -8.66 -10.45
C ARG A 49 10.96 -9.53 -11.51
N SER A 50 10.53 -8.93 -12.61
CA SER A 50 9.96 -9.64 -13.75
C SER A 50 10.92 -10.75 -14.23
N GLY A 51 10.42 -11.99 -14.29
CA GLY A 51 11.21 -13.17 -14.62
C GLY A 51 12.10 -13.73 -13.49
N SER A 52 12.19 -13.05 -12.34
CA SER A 52 12.88 -13.55 -11.15
C SER A 52 12.01 -14.55 -10.37
N SER A 53 12.67 -15.34 -9.54
CA SER A 53 12.02 -16.22 -8.58
C SER A 53 12.47 -16.01 -7.14
N THR A 54 13.02 -14.83 -6.85
CA THR A 54 13.47 -14.42 -5.52
C THR A 54 12.86 -13.07 -5.20
N ALA A 55 12.53 -12.85 -3.93
CA ALA A 55 12.07 -11.57 -3.43
C ALA A 55 13.23 -10.77 -2.84
N GLU A 56 13.36 -9.53 -3.25
CA GLU A 56 14.31 -8.54 -2.76
C GLU A 56 13.62 -7.63 -1.74
N THR A 57 14.33 -7.22 -0.70
CA THR A 57 13.82 -6.23 0.26
C THR A 57 14.19 -4.82 -0.19
N ILE A 58 13.20 -3.94 -0.28
CA ILE A 58 13.39 -2.50 -0.52
C ILE A 58 13.67 -1.83 0.83
N ALA A 59 14.83 -1.19 0.93
CA ALA A 59 15.25 -0.49 2.15
C ALA A 59 14.50 0.83 2.35
N GLY A 60 14.48 1.34 3.58
CA GLY A 60 13.90 2.66 3.91
C GLY A 60 12.38 2.69 4.12
N ILE A 61 11.66 1.62 3.76
CA ILE A 61 10.21 1.52 3.97
C ILE A 61 9.93 0.63 5.18
N GLY A 62 9.83 1.24 6.36
CA GLY A 62 9.54 0.56 7.62
C GLY A 62 8.04 0.31 7.83
N SER A 63 7.70 -0.84 8.42
CA SER A 63 6.32 -1.21 8.80
C SER A 63 5.28 -0.97 7.69
N PRO A 64 5.48 -1.47 6.46
CA PRO A 64 4.51 -1.33 5.39
C PRO A 64 3.22 -2.10 5.70
N GLN A 65 2.09 -1.50 5.33
CA GLN A 65 0.74 -2.05 5.48
C GLN A 65 0.12 -2.24 4.09
N LYS A 66 -1.08 -1.72 3.84
CA LYS A 66 -1.68 -1.71 2.50
C LYS A 66 -1.04 -0.64 1.62
N PHE A 67 -0.98 -0.92 0.32
CA PHE A 67 -0.51 0.04 -0.67
C PHE A 67 -1.23 -0.15 -2.01
N VAL A 68 -1.09 0.81 -2.90
CA VAL A 68 -1.59 0.75 -4.28
C VAL A 68 -0.52 1.27 -5.22
N ILE A 69 -0.39 0.66 -6.41
CA ILE A 69 0.46 1.19 -7.48
C ILE A 69 -0.43 1.88 -8.52
N SER A 70 -0.07 3.12 -8.88
CA SER A 70 -0.68 3.85 -9.98
C SER A 70 0.37 4.70 -10.67
N ASP A 71 0.41 4.67 -12.00
CA ASP A 71 1.41 5.41 -12.80
C ASP A 71 2.85 5.17 -12.28
N ASN A 72 3.18 3.90 -12.04
CA ASN A 72 4.44 3.42 -11.46
C ASN A 72 4.85 4.08 -10.13
N LYS A 73 3.89 4.61 -9.37
CA LYS A 73 4.13 5.11 -8.01
C LYS A 73 3.39 4.22 -7.03
N ALA A 74 4.14 3.64 -6.10
CA ALA A 74 3.57 2.92 -4.98
C ALA A 74 3.25 3.91 -3.84
N TYR A 75 1.98 4.02 -3.49
CA TYR A 75 1.50 4.78 -2.35
C TYR A 75 1.31 3.84 -1.17
N ILE A 76 2.24 3.87 -0.23
CA ILE A 76 2.42 2.84 0.78
C ILE A 76 2.05 3.39 2.15
N ILE A 77 1.00 2.83 2.74
CA ILE A 77 0.71 3.12 4.14
C ILE A 77 1.82 2.49 4.97
N THR A 78 2.52 3.30 5.75
CA THR A 78 3.49 2.85 6.76
C THR A 78 2.98 3.24 8.14
N GLY A 79 3.25 2.40 9.13
CA GLY A 79 2.80 2.62 10.49
C GLY A 79 2.59 1.32 11.26
N ALA A 80 2.56 1.45 12.58
CA ALA A 80 2.35 0.35 13.51
C ALA A 80 1.75 0.87 14.82
N TYR A 81 1.42 -0.03 15.75
CA TYR A 81 0.94 0.36 17.07
C TYR A 81 1.93 1.33 17.74
N GLN A 82 1.42 2.47 18.24
CA GLN A 82 2.20 3.57 18.82
C GLN A 82 3.20 4.28 17.88
N GLN A 83 3.19 3.98 16.58
CA GLN A 83 3.97 4.68 15.59
C GLN A 83 3.06 5.53 14.70
N PRO A 84 3.46 6.75 14.31
CA PRO A 84 2.65 7.58 13.44
C PRO A 84 2.49 6.91 12.07
N TYR A 85 1.27 6.99 11.52
CA TYR A 85 1.00 6.53 10.17
C TYR A 85 1.40 7.59 9.15
N LYS A 86 2.01 7.16 8.04
CA LYS A 86 2.35 7.99 6.88
C LYS A 86 1.90 7.31 5.60
N LEU A 87 1.79 8.09 4.53
CA LEU A 87 1.65 7.58 3.19
C LEU A 87 2.94 7.85 2.40
N VAL A 88 3.87 6.90 2.43
CA VAL A 88 5.14 6.99 1.68
C VAL A 88 4.86 6.83 0.19
N VAL A 89 5.60 7.55 -0.65
CA VAL A 89 5.57 7.39 -2.12
C VAL A 89 6.90 6.88 -2.60
N TYR A 90 6.87 5.74 -3.29
CA TYR A 90 8.02 5.10 -3.90
C TYR A 90 7.84 5.08 -5.42
N ASP A 91 8.83 5.52 -6.16
CA ASP A 91 8.88 5.43 -7.62
C ASP A 91 9.37 4.04 -8.03
N CYS A 92 8.52 3.29 -8.72
CA CYS A 92 8.83 1.94 -9.16
C CYS A 92 9.84 1.91 -10.32
N LEU A 93 9.93 2.98 -11.12
CA LEU A 93 10.86 3.04 -12.26
C LEU A 93 12.27 3.42 -11.83
N GLU A 94 12.38 4.45 -10.99
CA GLU A 94 13.67 4.94 -10.48
C GLU A 94 14.11 4.20 -9.21
N GLU A 95 13.23 3.37 -8.67
CA GLU A 95 13.45 2.53 -7.49
C GLU A 95 13.81 3.29 -6.21
N GLU A 96 13.26 4.49 -6.04
CA GLU A 96 13.57 5.37 -4.90
C GLU A 96 12.32 5.90 -4.18
N ILE A 97 12.50 6.25 -2.90
CA ILE A 97 11.48 6.94 -2.12
C ILE A 97 11.48 8.41 -2.54
N ILE A 98 10.40 8.86 -3.19
CA ILE A 98 10.26 10.24 -3.67
C ILE A 98 9.47 11.13 -2.71
N ALA A 99 8.76 10.56 -1.73
CA ALA A 99 8.17 11.29 -0.61
C ALA A 99 8.02 10.42 0.64
N ASP A 100 8.45 10.93 1.80
CA ASP A 100 8.24 10.27 3.10
C ASP A 100 6.78 10.39 3.60
N ASN A 101 6.03 11.38 3.11
CA ASN A 101 4.59 11.47 3.31
C ASN A 101 3.93 12.24 2.16
N PHE A 102 2.91 11.66 1.54
CA PHE A 102 2.13 12.26 0.47
C PHE A 102 1.21 13.39 0.96
N ILE A 103 0.63 13.23 2.16
CA ILE A 103 -0.30 14.22 2.73
C ILE A 103 0.49 15.50 3.07
N SER A 104 0.17 16.60 2.40
CA SER A 104 0.98 17.82 2.39
C SER A 104 0.34 19.00 3.13
N ASP A 105 -0.94 18.91 3.49
CA ASP A 105 -1.70 19.99 4.13
C ASP A 105 -1.82 19.88 5.65
N GLY A 106 -1.15 18.89 6.26
CA GLY A 106 -1.18 18.64 7.70
C GLY A 106 -2.39 17.85 8.18
N THR A 107 -3.23 17.32 7.28
CA THR A 107 -4.31 16.41 7.67
C THR A 107 -3.75 15.17 8.37
N GLY A 108 -4.10 14.99 9.65
CA GLY A 108 -3.71 13.82 10.43
C GLY A 108 -4.74 12.69 10.32
N ILE A 109 -4.27 11.47 10.09
CA ILE A 109 -5.07 10.24 10.15
C ILE A 109 -4.40 9.30 11.15
N ALA A 110 -5.05 9.04 12.29
CA ALA A 110 -4.44 8.31 13.40
C ALA A 110 -4.03 6.88 13.03
N ILE A 111 -4.91 6.17 12.33
CA ILE A 111 -4.67 4.82 11.81
C ILE A 111 -5.21 4.80 10.38
N MET A 112 -4.31 4.75 9.40
CA MET A 112 -4.67 4.58 7.99
C MET A 112 -4.93 3.09 7.73
N TYR A 113 -6.06 2.77 7.12
CA TYR A 113 -6.53 1.39 6.97
C TYR A 113 -6.47 0.88 5.53
N ASN A 114 -6.81 1.72 4.56
CA ASN A 114 -6.67 1.42 3.14
C ASN A 114 -6.33 2.68 2.34
N VAL A 115 -5.68 2.48 1.20
CA VAL A 115 -5.42 3.49 0.18
C VAL A 115 -5.95 2.96 -1.15
N SER A 116 -6.61 3.82 -1.89
CA SER A 116 -7.05 3.61 -3.28
C SER A 116 -6.77 4.88 -4.08
N VAL A 117 -6.73 4.76 -5.40
CA VAL A 117 -6.39 5.86 -6.32
C VAL A 117 -7.38 5.88 -7.47
N ASP A 118 -7.80 7.07 -7.89
CA ASP A 118 -8.45 7.26 -9.18
C ASP A 118 -7.35 7.41 -10.25
N PRO A 119 -7.17 6.42 -11.15
CA PRO A 119 -6.11 6.47 -12.15
C PRO A 119 -6.29 7.60 -13.18
N LEU A 120 -7.49 8.17 -13.31
CA LEU A 120 -7.75 9.26 -14.25
C LEU A 120 -7.27 10.61 -13.72
N THR A 121 -7.57 10.89 -12.44
CA THR A 121 -7.25 12.19 -11.82
C THR A 121 -5.94 12.18 -11.04
N GLY A 122 -5.51 11.00 -10.59
CA GLY A 122 -4.42 10.84 -9.62
C GLY A 122 -4.84 11.22 -8.20
N ASP A 123 -6.14 11.36 -7.94
CA ASP A 123 -6.64 11.61 -6.59
C ASP A 123 -6.56 10.33 -5.74
N LEU A 124 -6.30 10.50 -4.45
CA LEU A 124 -6.17 9.40 -3.50
C LEU A 124 -7.32 9.37 -2.50
N PHE A 125 -7.73 8.16 -2.16
CA PHE A 125 -8.74 7.87 -1.16
C PHE A 125 -8.11 7.06 -0.03
N LEU A 126 -7.96 7.68 1.13
CA LEU A 126 -7.47 7.03 2.35
C LEU A 126 -8.65 6.77 3.29
N THR A 127 -8.66 5.60 3.92
CA THR A 127 -9.64 5.30 4.96
C THR A 127 -8.99 5.21 6.32
N SER A 128 -9.75 5.54 7.37
CA SER A 128 -9.31 5.38 8.76
C SER A 128 -10.08 4.29 9.49
N THR A 129 -9.51 3.78 10.57
CA THR A 129 -10.23 2.88 11.49
C THR A 129 -9.74 3.02 12.92
N ASP A 130 -10.55 2.63 13.90
CA ASP A 130 -10.10 2.29 15.25
C ASP A 130 -10.39 0.81 15.59
N TYR A 131 -10.79 0.04 14.58
CA TYR A 131 -11.22 -1.35 14.61
C TYR A 131 -12.54 -1.64 15.36
N MET A 132 -13.23 -0.62 15.88
CA MET A 132 -14.45 -0.80 16.68
C MET A 132 -15.63 0.03 16.14
N ASN A 133 -15.38 1.29 15.81
CA ASN A 133 -16.37 2.26 15.38
C ASN A 133 -16.27 2.50 13.87
N PRO A 134 -17.32 3.09 13.26
CA PRO A 134 -17.25 3.53 11.87
C PRO A 134 -16.08 4.48 11.64
N GLY A 135 -15.24 4.15 10.65
CA GLY A 135 -14.14 4.98 10.20
C GLY A 135 -14.56 5.98 9.13
N ASP A 136 -13.59 6.78 8.67
CA ASP A 136 -13.81 7.87 7.73
C ASP A 136 -13.08 7.60 6.41
N LEU A 137 -13.54 8.26 5.34
CA LEU A 137 -12.88 8.34 4.04
C LEU A 137 -12.34 9.77 3.85
N TYR A 138 -11.08 9.88 3.48
CA TYR A 138 -10.38 11.11 3.14
C TYR A 138 -10.05 11.08 1.65
N TRP A 139 -10.51 12.08 0.92
CA TRP A 139 -10.23 12.28 -0.50
C TRP A 139 -9.21 13.40 -0.66
N PHE A 140 -8.00 13.04 -1.08
CA PHE A 140 -6.91 13.96 -1.37
C PHE A 140 -6.77 14.18 -2.88
N ASP A 141 -6.43 15.39 -3.28
CA ASP A 141 -5.96 15.64 -4.63
C ASP A 141 -4.57 15.04 -4.85
N LYS A 142 -4.14 14.97 -6.12
CA LYS A 142 -2.81 14.49 -6.51
C LYS A 142 -1.62 15.27 -5.91
N SER A 143 -1.85 16.42 -5.28
CA SER A 143 -0.83 17.22 -4.58
C SER A 143 -0.80 16.96 -3.06
N GLY A 144 -1.62 16.04 -2.57
CA GLY A 144 -1.67 15.68 -1.16
C GLY A 144 -2.55 16.58 -0.30
N LYS A 145 -3.42 17.39 -0.91
CA LYS A 145 -4.35 18.28 -0.18
C LYS A 145 -5.75 17.69 -0.10
N LEU A 146 -6.36 17.76 1.07
CA LEU A 146 -7.69 17.23 1.33
C LEU A 146 -8.74 18.01 0.54
N LYS A 147 -9.45 17.32 -0.35
CA LYS A 147 -10.61 17.85 -1.06
C LYS A 147 -11.88 17.68 -0.24
N LYS A 148 -12.05 16.50 0.36
CA LYS A 148 -13.26 16.14 1.10
C LYS A 148 -12.99 15.03 2.12
N ARG A 149 -13.74 15.06 3.22
CA ARG A 149 -13.86 13.95 4.17
C ARG A 149 -15.32 13.48 4.20
N LEU A 150 -15.52 12.16 4.14
CA LEU A 150 -16.80 11.53 4.46
C LEU A 150 -16.64 10.81 5.79
N SER A 151 -17.48 11.11 6.77
CA SER A 151 -17.39 10.52 8.10
C SER A 151 -18.30 9.32 8.28
N ALA A 152 -17.88 8.39 9.13
CA ALA A 152 -18.64 7.21 9.52
C ALA A 152 -19.13 6.37 8.33
N VAL A 153 -18.24 6.09 7.36
CA VAL A 153 -18.56 5.33 6.14
C VAL A 153 -18.76 3.83 6.39
N GLY A 154 -18.44 3.36 7.60
CA GLY A 154 -18.59 1.98 8.03
C GLY A 154 -17.44 1.52 8.91
N ILE A 155 -17.59 0.40 9.61
CA ILE A 155 -16.53 -0.19 10.42
C ILE A 155 -15.48 -0.80 9.49
N ASN A 156 -14.20 -0.50 9.72
CA ASN A 156 -13.07 -1.00 8.92
C ASN A 156 -13.27 -0.82 7.40
N PRO A 157 -13.45 0.42 6.89
CA PRO A 157 -13.71 0.65 5.48
C PRO A 157 -12.48 0.28 4.64
N SER A 158 -12.55 -0.86 3.96
CA SER A 158 -11.38 -1.62 3.54
C SER A 158 -10.97 -1.45 2.08
N VAL A 159 -11.87 -0.96 1.22
CA VAL A 159 -11.71 -0.77 -0.22
C VAL A 159 -12.56 0.40 -0.69
N VAL A 160 -12.02 1.22 -1.58
CA VAL A 160 -12.77 2.25 -2.33
C VAL A 160 -12.69 1.89 -3.81
N LEU A 161 -13.85 1.64 -4.42
CA LEU A 161 -13.93 1.42 -5.86
C LEU A 161 -14.31 2.74 -6.53
N VAL A 162 -13.42 3.25 -7.39
CA VAL A 162 -13.69 4.41 -8.22
C VAL A 162 -14.28 3.91 -9.54
N GLN A 163 -15.49 4.34 -9.86
CA GLN A 163 -16.17 4.03 -11.12
C GLN A 163 -16.23 5.30 -11.96
N ASN A 164 -15.59 5.25 -13.12
CA ASN A 164 -15.55 6.31 -14.13
C ASN A 164 -16.55 6.03 -15.25
#